data_AF-A0A969FUU9-F1
#
_entry.id   AF-A0A969FUU9-F1
#
_cell.length_a   1.000
_cell.length_b   1.000
_cell.length_c   1.000
_cell.angle_alpha   90.00
_cell.angle_beta   90.00
_cell.angle_gamma   90.00
#
_symmetry.space_group_name_H-M   'P 1'
#
loop_
_entity.id
_entity.type
_entity.pdbx_description
1 polymer ?
#
loop_
_entity_poly.entity_id
_entity_poly.type
_entity_poly.pdbx_seq_one_letter_code
_entity_poly.pdbx_strand_id
1 'polypeptide(L)'
;MVHVHHGRSALWPRVTGRYRDYVDQTAVDMMLDAAVRLLHGGTTDEAWNRVFALPGNEARTLSIKVNCNNAVDAQDGAGDEIDALPQPCLGVIQGFLRAGGRSAKCHIYDGTNTSPARHIAQWFREIVRARHPDVNFHSAGLGGDAPESDAFDAATHVTWDPAHTNVPPKHACTSMRATRTTSSTCRS
;
A
#
# COMPACT_ATOMS: atom_id res chain seq x y z
N MET A 1 -1.76 -0.46 17.85
CA MET A 1 -1.76 0.60 16.81
C MET A 1 -0.61 1.56 17.06
N VAL A 2 0.23 1.79 16.05
CA VAL A 2 1.30 2.80 16.02
C VAL A 2 0.92 3.83 14.96
N HIS A 3 1.20 5.11 15.22
CA HIS A 3 1.02 6.19 14.25
C HIS A 3 2.39 6.77 13.90
N VAL A 4 2.73 6.78 12.61
CA VAL A 4 3.94 7.44 12.10
C VAL A 4 3.52 8.49 11.10
N HIS A 5 4.10 9.69 11.22
CA HIS A 5 3.82 10.82 10.35
C HIS A 5 5.12 11.33 9.74
N HIS A 6 5.07 11.78 8.50
CA HIS A 6 6.19 12.43 7.82
C HIS A 6 5.69 13.72 7.16
N GLY A 7 6.32 14.85 7.44
CA GLY A 7 5.88 16.17 6.97
C GLY A 7 5.93 16.36 5.45
N ARG A 8 6.48 15.39 4.72
CA ARG A 8 6.53 15.35 3.25
C ARG A 8 5.66 14.26 2.63
N SER A 9 4.85 13.53 3.42
CA SER A 9 4.06 12.40 2.91
C SER A 9 3.12 12.79 1.77
N ALA A 10 2.59 14.01 1.80
CA ALA A 10 1.92 14.63 0.68
C ALA A 10 2.12 16.15 0.71
N LEU A 11 2.35 16.75 -0.46
CA LEU A 11 2.52 18.19 -0.63
C LEU A 11 1.50 18.75 -1.63
N TRP A 12 0.22 18.49 -1.38
CA TRP A 12 -0.86 18.91 -2.29
C TRP A 12 -1.27 20.37 -2.04
N PRO A 13 -1.17 21.26 -3.05
CA PRO A 13 -1.48 22.68 -2.88
C PRO A 13 -2.99 22.97 -2.88
N ARG A 14 -3.86 21.97 -3.09
CA ARG A 14 -5.34 22.09 -3.14
C ARG A 14 -5.90 23.05 -4.19
N VAL A 15 -5.07 23.58 -5.09
CA VAL A 15 -5.49 24.54 -6.13
C VAL A 15 -5.35 23.98 -7.55
N THR A 16 -4.48 23.00 -7.77
CA THR A 16 -4.21 22.40 -9.07
C THR A 16 -3.82 20.94 -8.94
N GLY A 17 -4.23 20.11 -9.91
CA GLY A 17 -3.90 18.68 -9.96
C GLY A 17 -4.55 17.87 -8.83
N ARG A 18 -4.29 16.57 -8.83
CA ARG A 18 -4.99 15.62 -7.95
C ARG A 18 -4.12 15.24 -6.78
N TYR A 19 -4.72 15.06 -5.60
CA TYR A 19 -3.98 14.72 -4.37
C TYR A 19 -2.97 13.58 -4.57
N ARG A 20 -3.37 12.54 -5.31
CA ARG A 20 -2.56 11.36 -5.64
C ARG A 20 -1.22 11.67 -6.30
N ASP A 21 -1.13 12.76 -7.05
CA ASP A 21 0.08 13.19 -7.78
C ASP A 21 1.11 13.85 -6.86
N TYR A 22 0.71 14.22 -5.64
CA TYR A 22 1.53 14.93 -4.67
C TYR A 22 1.94 14.07 -3.47
N VAL A 23 1.64 12.77 -3.49
CA VAL A 23 2.04 11.82 -2.45
C VAL A 23 3.47 11.35 -2.71
N ASP A 24 4.36 11.58 -1.75
CA ASP A 24 5.77 11.21 -1.83
C ASP A 24 5.94 9.75 -1.38
N GLN A 25 6.23 8.87 -2.34
CA GLN A 25 6.40 7.45 -2.06
C GLN A 25 7.57 7.17 -1.09
N THR A 26 8.68 7.90 -1.19
CA THR A 26 9.82 7.71 -0.30
C THR A 26 9.45 8.04 1.14
N ALA A 27 8.67 9.10 1.35
CA ALA A 27 8.13 9.42 2.66
C ALA A 27 7.17 8.31 3.17
N VAL A 28 6.33 7.74 2.29
CA VAL A 28 5.44 6.62 2.64
C VAL A 28 6.23 5.38 3.04
N ASP A 29 7.26 5.01 2.26
CA ASP A 29 8.14 3.88 2.56
C ASP A 29 8.83 4.05 3.92
N MET A 30 9.37 5.24 4.19
CA MET A 30 9.99 5.57 5.49
C MET A 30 9.00 5.45 6.66
N MET A 31 7.76 5.92 6.47
CA MET A 31 6.73 5.81 7.50
C MET A 31 6.37 4.35 7.79
N LEU A 32 6.22 3.54 6.73
CA LEU A 32 5.83 2.14 6.88
C LEU A 32 6.95 1.31 7.50
N ASP A 33 8.20 1.48 7.06
CA ASP A 33 9.38 0.82 7.65
C ASP A 33 9.57 1.22 9.12
N ALA A 34 9.33 2.49 9.47
CA ALA A 34 9.36 2.92 10.86
C ALA A 34 8.24 2.27 11.70
N ALA A 35 7.01 2.19 11.16
CA ALA A 35 5.89 1.57 11.85
C ALA A 35 6.12 0.08 12.10
N VAL A 36 6.59 -0.66 11.09
CA VAL A 36 6.87 -2.10 11.18
C VAL A 36 8.00 -2.37 12.17
N ARG A 37 9.08 -1.58 12.15
CA ARG A 37 10.16 -1.69 13.16
C ARG A 37 9.69 -1.37 14.57
N LEU A 38 8.83 -0.37 14.77
CA LEU A 38 8.27 -0.05 16.09
C LEU A 38 7.39 -1.19 16.63
N LEU A 39 6.63 -1.86 15.76
CA LEU A 39 5.74 -2.95 16.14
C LEU A 39 6.47 -4.27 16.39
N HIS A 40 7.48 -4.58 15.57
CA HIS A 40 8.11 -5.90 15.56
C HIS A 40 9.55 -5.90 16.09
N GLY A 41 10.20 -4.74 16.24
CA GLY A 41 11.60 -4.59 16.65
C GLY A 41 12.62 -4.93 15.55
N GLY A 42 13.91 -4.77 15.83
CA GLY A 42 15.00 -5.18 14.94
C GLY A 42 15.28 -4.26 13.74
N THR A 43 16.07 -4.75 12.79
CA THR A 43 16.31 -4.07 11.50
C THR A 43 15.04 -4.07 10.64
N THR A 44 15.01 -3.26 9.58
CA THR A 44 13.85 -3.23 8.65
C THR A 44 13.55 -4.62 8.08
N ASP A 45 14.58 -5.36 7.64
CA ASP A 45 14.40 -6.69 7.05
C ASP A 45 13.96 -7.71 8.10
N GLU A 46 14.53 -7.69 9.31
CA GLU A 46 14.06 -8.54 10.42
C GLU A 46 12.61 -8.26 10.78
N ALA A 47 12.21 -6.98 10.81
CA ALA A 47 10.86 -6.59 11.16
C ALA A 47 9.84 -7.03 10.09
N TRP A 48 10.15 -6.87 8.80
CA TRP A 48 9.31 -7.36 7.70
C TRP A 48 9.25 -8.89 7.64
N ASN A 49 10.36 -9.58 7.92
CA ASN A 49 10.37 -11.05 8.07
C ASN A 49 9.42 -11.51 9.18
N ARG A 50 9.25 -10.73 10.25
CA ARG A 50 8.27 -11.04 11.31
C ARG A 50 6.83 -10.75 10.89
N VAL A 51 6.59 -9.76 10.02
CA VAL A 51 5.26 -9.52 9.42
C VAL A 51 4.85 -10.70 8.53
N PHE A 52 5.77 -11.17 7.68
CA PHE A 52 5.56 -12.30 6.78
C PHE A 52 6.26 -13.56 7.29
N ALA A 53 6.01 -13.92 8.56
CA ALA A 53 6.74 -14.98 9.27
C ALA A 53 6.46 -16.41 8.77
N LEU A 54 5.54 -16.59 7.81
CA LEU A 54 5.20 -17.90 7.29
C LEU A 54 6.32 -18.42 6.36
N PRO A 55 6.69 -19.70 6.44
CA PRO A 55 7.68 -20.27 5.53
C PRO A 55 7.14 -20.36 4.09
N GLY A 56 8.06 -20.33 3.12
CA GLY A 56 7.77 -20.51 1.70
C GLY A 56 7.12 -19.30 1.03
N ASN A 57 7.49 -18.07 1.43
CA ASN A 57 6.91 -16.84 0.89
C ASN A 57 7.05 -16.72 -0.63
N GLU A 58 8.06 -17.34 -1.23
CA GLU A 58 8.28 -17.39 -2.68
C GLU A 58 7.17 -18.12 -3.45
N ALA A 59 6.44 -19.02 -2.78
CA ALA A 59 5.30 -19.76 -3.33
C ALA A 59 3.95 -19.18 -2.88
N ARG A 60 3.94 -18.32 -1.85
CA ARG A 60 2.73 -17.71 -1.30
C ARG A 60 2.26 -16.52 -2.11
N THR A 61 0.96 -16.29 -2.03
CA THR A 61 0.30 -15.15 -2.63
C THR A 61 0.11 -14.04 -1.60
N LEU A 62 0.51 -12.81 -1.94
CA LEU A 62 0.14 -11.61 -1.20
C LEU A 62 -1.09 -10.98 -1.85
N SER A 63 -2.20 -10.91 -1.11
CA SER A 63 -3.41 -10.22 -1.55
C SER A 63 -3.60 -8.92 -0.76
N ILE A 64 -3.65 -7.79 -1.46
CA ILE A 64 -3.86 -6.45 -0.89
C ILE A 64 -5.24 -5.98 -1.30
N LYS A 65 -6.15 -5.89 -0.33
CA LYS A 65 -7.45 -5.26 -0.54
C LYS A 65 -7.31 -3.75 -0.50
N VAL A 66 -7.74 -3.08 -1.56
CA VAL A 66 -7.94 -1.63 -1.58
C VAL A 66 -9.43 -1.33 -1.66
N ASN A 67 -9.80 -0.11 -1.27
CA ASN A 67 -11.17 0.35 -1.33
C ASN A 67 -11.25 1.54 -2.27
N CYS A 68 -11.58 1.28 -3.54
CA CYS A 68 -11.69 2.27 -4.60
C CYS A 68 -13.11 2.84 -4.64
N ASN A 69 -13.60 3.30 -3.48
CA ASN A 69 -14.99 3.75 -3.27
C ASN A 69 -15.45 4.80 -4.29
N ASN A 70 -14.52 5.62 -4.77
CA ASN A 70 -14.80 6.76 -5.65
C ASN A 70 -14.45 6.44 -7.12
N ALA A 71 -13.89 5.26 -7.42
CA ALA A 71 -13.56 4.86 -8.78
C ALA A 71 -14.76 4.24 -9.52
N VAL A 72 -15.57 5.11 -10.12
CA VAL A 72 -16.76 4.70 -10.89
C VAL A 72 -16.47 4.40 -12.36
N ASP A 73 -15.26 4.71 -12.82
CA ASP A 73 -14.73 4.30 -14.12
C ASP A 73 -13.29 3.76 -14.00
N ALA A 74 -12.77 3.20 -15.08
CA ALA A 74 -11.46 2.56 -15.06
C ALA A 74 -10.33 3.40 -15.62
N GLN A 75 -10.63 4.54 -16.23
CA GLN A 75 -9.62 5.41 -16.81
C GLN A 75 -9.02 6.27 -15.70
N ASP A 76 -9.90 6.97 -15.01
CA ASP A 76 -9.54 7.93 -13.98
C ASP A 76 -10.04 7.51 -12.59
N GLY A 77 -11.17 6.79 -12.57
CA GLY A 77 -11.84 6.42 -11.33
C GLY A 77 -12.69 7.56 -10.79
N ALA A 78 -12.06 8.50 -10.10
CA ALA A 78 -12.70 9.39 -9.14
C ALA A 78 -12.67 10.88 -9.54
N GLY A 79 -12.21 11.21 -10.74
CA GLY A 79 -11.99 12.61 -11.11
C GLY A 79 -10.99 13.28 -10.17
N ASP A 80 -11.45 14.32 -9.48
CA ASP A 80 -10.65 15.08 -8.50
C ASP A 80 -10.92 14.66 -7.04
N GLU A 81 -11.77 13.67 -6.81
CA GLU A 81 -11.99 13.11 -5.48
C GLU A 81 -10.80 12.28 -5.01
N ILE A 82 -10.57 12.26 -3.71
CA ILE A 82 -9.52 11.43 -3.11
C ILE A 82 -9.99 9.97 -3.16
N ASP A 83 -9.24 9.14 -3.87
CA ASP A 83 -9.45 7.69 -3.92
C ASP A 83 -8.30 6.94 -3.23
N ALA A 84 -8.36 5.61 -3.23
CA ALA A 84 -7.27 4.76 -2.78
C ALA A 84 -5.93 5.16 -3.41
N LEU A 85 -4.88 5.17 -2.59
CA LEU A 85 -3.52 5.52 -3.02
C LEU A 85 -2.70 4.26 -3.29
N PRO A 86 -1.90 4.20 -4.38
CA PRO A 86 -1.02 3.06 -4.64
C PRO A 86 0.17 3.01 -3.69
N GLN A 87 0.55 4.14 -3.07
CA GLN A 87 1.80 4.24 -2.35
C GLN A 87 1.91 3.31 -1.13
N PRO A 88 0.86 3.15 -0.30
CA PRO A 88 0.86 2.14 0.75
C PRO A 88 0.98 0.71 0.21
N CYS A 89 0.35 0.40 -0.93
CA CYS A 89 0.42 -0.93 -1.54
C CYS A 89 1.85 -1.26 -1.98
N LEU A 90 2.52 -0.30 -2.62
CA LEU A 90 3.93 -0.40 -3.00
C LEU A 90 4.84 -0.69 -1.79
N GLY A 91 4.62 0.01 -0.67
CA GLY A 91 5.38 -0.23 0.56
C GLY A 91 5.19 -1.65 1.11
N VAL A 92 3.96 -2.18 1.10
CA VAL A 92 3.67 -3.55 1.55
C VAL A 92 4.26 -4.60 0.59
N ILE A 93 4.17 -4.38 -0.72
CA ILE A 93 4.80 -5.25 -1.73
C ILE A 93 6.31 -5.31 -1.47
N GLN A 94 6.96 -4.16 -1.27
CA GLN A 94 8.39 -4.11 -0.97
C GLN A 94 8.73 -4.89 0.31
N GLY A 95 7.91 -4.77 1.35
CA GLY A 95 8.04 -5.56 2.58
C GLY A 95 7.94 -7.08 2.33
N PHE A 96 7.01 -7.51 1.48
CA PHE A 96 6.87 -8.93 1.13
C PHE A 96 8.06 -9.45 0.31
N LEU A 97 8.59 -8.64 -0.62
CA LEU A 97 9.80 -8.99 -1.36
C LEU A 97 11.02 -9.14 -0.45
N ARG A 98 11.18 -8.24 0.55
CA ARG A 98 12.23 -8.36 1.58
C ARG A 98 12.12 -9.67 2.36
N ALA A 99 10.89 -10.15 2.56
CA ALA A 99 10.61 -11.41 3.24
C ALA A 99 10.70 -12.66 2.33
N GLY A 100 11.27 -12.54 1.13
CA GLY A 100 11.46 -13.63 0.18
C GLY A 100 10.28 -13.88 -0.77
N GLY A 101 9.24 -13.04 -0.71
CA GLY A 101 8.11 -13.06 -1.63
C GLY A 101 8.50 -12.67 -3.06
N ARG A 102 7.56 -12.83 -4.00
CA ARG A 102 7.72 -12.50 -5.43
C ARG A 102 6.65 -11.53 -5.90
N SER A 103 7.02 -10.55 -6.72
CA SER A 103 6.10 -9.55 -7.31
C SER A 103 4.98 -10.22 -8.10
N ALA A 104 5.32 -11.24 -8.89
CA ALA A 104 4.37 -12.04 -9.67
C ALA A 104 3.34 -12.81 -8.82
N LYS A 105 3.52 -12.86 -7.50
CA LYS A 105 2.57 -13.45 -6.54
C LYS A 105 1.80 -12.39 -5.75
N CYS A 106 1.92 -11.12 -6.12
CA CYS A 106 1.17 -10.03 -5.51
C CYS A 106 -0.09 -9.73 -6.33
N HIS A 107 -1.20 -9.54 -5.62
CA HIS A 107 -2.49 -9.22 -6.18
C HIS A 107 -3.07 -8.01 -5.44
N ILE A 108 -3.46 -6.97 -6.17
CA ILE A 108 -4.21 -5.84 -5.62
C ILE A 108 -5.65 -5.98 -6.08
N TYR A 109 -6.60 -5.93 -5.15
CA TYR A 109 -7.99 -6.15 -5.49
C TYR A 109 -8.97 -5.19 -4.80
N ASP A 110 -10.04 -4.85 -5.52
CA ASP A 110 -11.29 -4.33 -4.95
C ASP A 110 -12.44 -5.26 -5.37
N GLY A 111 -12.81 -6.16 -4.45
CA GLY A 111 -13.90 -7.11 -4.65
C GLY A 111 -15.29 -6.51 -4.41
N THR A 112 -15.42 -5.20 -4.29
CA THR A 112 -16.72 -4.57 -4.02
C THR A 112 -17.57 -4.53 -5.29
N ASN A 113 -18.51 -5.47 -5.38
CA ASN A 113 -19.44 -5.60 -6.49
C ASN A 113 -20.77 -4.86 -6.20
N THR A 114 -20.69 -3.54 -6.04
CA THR A 114 -21.86 -2.66 -5.90
C THR A 114 -22.32 -2.13 -7.26
N SER A 115 -23.45 -1.43 -7.30
CA SER A 115 -23.86 -0.60 -8.45
C SER A 115 -23.64 0.88 -8.10
N PRO A 116 -22.82 1.63 -8.85
CA PRO A 116 -21.98 1.18 -9.97
C PRO A 116 -20.85 0.25 -9.51
N ALA A 117 -20.37 -0.58 -10.46
CA ALA A 117 -19.22 -1.43 -10.23
C ALA A 117 -17.99 -0.56 -9.96
N ARG A 118 -17.09 -1.05 -9.10
CA ARG A 118 -15.86 -0.32 -8.76
C ARG A 118 -14.69 -0.82 -9.57
N HIS A 119 -13.80 0.10 -9.89
CA HIS A 119 -12.65 -0.15 -10.74
C HIS A 119 -11.35 0.16 -10.01
N ILE A 120 -10.26 -0.53 -10.38
CA ILE A 120 -8.92 -0.03 -10.10
C ILE A 120 -8.49 0.78 -11.31
N ALA A 121 -8.49 2.10 -11.17
CA ALA A 121 -8.24 3.03 -12.27
C ALA A 121 -6.85 2.83 -12.91
N GLN A 122 -6.73 3.17 -14.20
CA GLN A 122 -5.51 2.97 -15.01
C GLN A 122 -4.28 3.61 -14.37
N TRP A 123 -4.38 4.87 -13.92
CA TRP A 123 -3.27 5.57 -13.29
C TRP A 123 -2.73 4.83 -12.05
N PHE A 124 -3.59 4.17 -11.27
CA PHE A 124 -3.19 3.40 -10.09
C PHE A 124 -2.35 2.20 -10.55
N ARG A 125 -2.88 1.45 -11.55
CA ARG A 125 -2.23 0.28 -12.13
C ARG A 125 -0.87 0.64 -12.72
N GLU A 126 -0.79 1.76 -13.43
CA GLU A 126 0.46 2.25 -14.05
C GLU A 126 1.52 2.61 -13.01
N ILE A 127 1.16 3.32 -11.93
CA ILE A 127 2.11 3.64 -10.85
C ILE A 127 2.67 2.37 -10.21
N VAL A 128 1.83 1.35 -10.01
CA VAL A 128 2.28 0.08 -9.44
C VAL A 128 3.14 -0.71 -10.44
N ARG A 129 2.69 -0.85 -11.69
CA ARG A 129 3.41 -1.58 -12.75
C ARG A 129 4.74 -0.94 -13.11
N ALA A 130 4.88 0.38 -12.93
CA ALA A 130 6.15 1.08 -13.12
C ALA A 130 7.27 0.59 -12.17
N ARG A 131 6.91 0.00 -11.02
CA ARG A 131 7.86 -0.57 -10.05
C ARG A 131 7.84 -2.10 -10.02
N HIS A 132 6.67 -2.68 -10.22
CA HIS A 132 6.45 -4.13 -10.15
C HIS A 132 5.53 -4.53 -11.32
N PRO A 133 6.09 -4.75 -12.53
CA PRO A 133 5.30 -4.97 -13.74
C PRO A 133 4.42 -6.22 -13.70
N ASP A 134 4.78 -7.20 -12.86
CA ASP A 134 4.14 -8.51 -12.77
C ASP A 134 3.03 -8.58 -11.70
N VAL A 135 2.68 -7.44 -11.07
CA VAL A 135 1.57 -7.39 -10.10
C VAL A 135 0.23 -7.53 -10.83
N ASN A 136 -0.63 -8.37 -10.27
CA ASN A 136 -1.97 -8.64 -10.81
C ASN A 136 -3.02 -7.73 -10.16
N PHE A 137 -4.06 -7.36 -10.91
CA PHE A 137 -5.15 -6.52 -10.44
C PHE A 137 -6.48 -7.21 -10.61
N HIS A 138 -7.38 -7.08 -9.63
CA HIS A 138 -8.71 -7.68 -9.68
C HIS A 138 -9.78 -6.67 -9.23
N SER A 139 -10.72 -6.31 -10.10
CA SER A 139 -11.85 -5.44 -9.73
C SER A 139 -13.19 -5.94 -10.27
N ALA A 140 -14.28 -5.59 -9.59
CA ALA A 140 -15.64 -5.95 -9.99
C ALA A 140 -16.06 -5.30 -11.32
N GLY A 141 -15.68 -4.03 -11.52
CA GLY A 141 -15.78 -3.39 -12.82
C GLY A 141 -14.62 -3.84 -13.69
N LEU A 142 -14.90 -4.32 -14.91
CA LEU A 142 -13.89 -4.55 -15.93
C LEU A 142 -13.11 -3.24 -16.08
N GLY A 143 -11.83 -3.25 -15.75
CA GLY A 143 -11.01 -2.09 -16.00
C GLY A 143 -11.06 -1.79 -17.50
N GLY A 144 -11.54 -0.62 -17.90
CA GLY A 144 -11.21 0.02 -19.18
C GLY A 144 -9.76 -0.25 -19.54
N ASP A 145 -9.60 -0.77 -20.76
CA ASP A 145 -8.37 -1.30 -21.37
C ASP A 145 -7.57 -2.31 -20.52
N ALA A 146 -8.14 -2.82 -19.42
CA ALA A 146 -7.56 -3.94 -18.69
C ALA A 146 -7.74 -5.20 -19.54
N PRO A 147 -6.68 -6.00 -19.76
CA PRO A 147 -6.85 -7.30 -20.37
C PRO A 147 -7.88 -8.10 -19.55
N GLU A 148 -8.70 -8.93 -20.20
CA GLU A 148 -9.74 -9.76 -19.56
C GLU A 148 -9.22 -10.57 -18.34
N SER A 149 -7.90 -10.77 -18.25
CA SER A 149 -7.19 -11.36 -17.11
C SER A 149 -7.28 -10.59 -15.78
N ASP A 150 -7.72 -9.33 -15.79
CA ASP A 150 -7.87 -8.48 -14.59
C ASP A 150 -9.34 -8.43 -14.08
N ALA A 151 -10.24 -9.22 -14.69
CA ALA A 151 -11.63 -9.37 -14.24
C ALA A 151 -11.69 -10.03 -12.85
N PHE A 152 -12.70 -9.68 -12.06
CA PHE A 152 -12.96 -10.32 -10.77
C PHE A 152 -12.94 -11.86 -10.87
N ASP A 153 -11.94 -12.49 -10.27
CA ASP A 153 -11.84 -13.94 -10.14
C ASP A 153 -12.35 -14.38 -8.77
N ALA A 154 -13.48 -15.11 -8.74
CA ALA A 154 -14.06 -15.66 -7.52
C ALA A 154 -13.11 -16.62 -6.78
N ALA A 155 -12.12 -17.22 -7.47
CA ALA A 155 -11.09 -18.05 -6.84
C ALA A 155 -10.05 -17.22 -6.06
N THR A 156 -10.01 -15.90 -6.21
CA THR A 156 -9.13 -15.00 -5.43
C THR A 156 -9.71 -14.62 -4.06
N HIS A 157 -10.82 -15.24 -3.66
CA HIS A 157 -11.40 -15.06 -2.33
C HIS A 157 -10.35 -15.38 -1.24
N VAL A 158 -10.03 -14.37 -0.43
CA VAL A 158 -9.22 -14.55 0.78
C VAL A 158 -10.07 -15.28 1.81
N THR A 159 -9.80 -16.57 2.01
CA THR A 159 -10.32 -17.31 3.15
C THR A 159 -9.40 -17.10 4.34
N TRP A 160 -9.99 -16.79 5.49
CA TRP A 160 -9.23 -16.73 6.73
C TRP A 160 -8.82 -18.15 7.11
N ASP A 161 -7.52 -18.41 7.18
CA ASP A 161 -7.03 -19.65 7.77
C ASP A 161 -7.33 -19.61 9.28
N PRO A 162 -8.23 -20.48 9.79
CA PRO A 162 -8.59 -20.48 11.20
C PRO A 162 -7.40 -20.82 12.11
N ALA A 163 -6.34 -21.45 11.60
CA ALA A 163 -5.10 -21.71 12.33
C ALA A 163 -4.25 -20.45 12.54
N HIS A 164 -4.48 -19.39 11.78
CA HIS A 164 -3.72 -18.14 11.80
C HIS A 164 -4.62 -16.95 12.16
N THR A 165 -5.19 -16.98 13.37
CA THR A 165 -5.92 -15.83 13.93
C THR A 165 -4.94 -14.75 14.35
N ASN A 166 -4.91 -13.63 13.61
CA ASN A 166 -4.16 -12.45 13.99
C ASN A 166 -4.80 -11.82 15.24
N VAL A 167 -4.27 -12.10 16.43
CA VAL A 167 -4.51 -11.26 17.61
C VAL A 167 -3.82 -9.92 17.34
N PRO A 168 -4.54 -8.78 17.28
CA PRO A 168 -3.91 -7.49 16.99
C PRO A 168 -2.82 -7.19 18.03
N PRO A 169 -1.65 -6.64 17.63
CA PRO A 169 -0.63 -6.25 18.58
C PRO A 169 -1.18 -5.20 19.55
N LYS A 170 -0.93 -5.40 20.84
CA LYS A 170 -1.31 -4.48 21.93
C LYS A 170 -0.84 -3.06 21.57
N HIS A 171 -1.69 -2.06 21.79
CA HIS A 171 -1.44 -0.69 21.38
C HIS A 171 -0.16 -0.12 22.01
N ALA A 172 0.76 0.38 21.18
CA ALA A 172 1.92 1.15 21.61
C ALA A 172 1.92 2.48 20.86
N CYS A 173 1.73 3.59 21.58
CA CYS A 173 1.84 4.93 21.01
C CYS A 173 3.25 5.45 21.31
N THR A 174 4.03 5.77 20.28
CA THR A 174 5.36 6.37 20.46
C THR A 174 5.51 7.53 19.49
N SER A 175 5.48 8.77 20.00
CA SER A 175 5.76 9.95 19.19
C SER A 175 7.27 10.08 18.98
N MET A 176 7.75 9.92 17.75
CA MET A 176 9.12 10.34 17.41
C MET A 176 9.12 11.86 17.16
N ARG A 177 9.68 12.63 18.10
CA ARG A 177 10.07 14.03 17.84
C ARG A 177 11.36 14.00 17.02
N ALA A 178 11.33 14.57 15.82
CA ALA A 178 12.55 14.88 15.08
C ALA A 178 13.38 15.89 15.87
N THR A 179 14.57 15.49 16.31
CA THR A 179 15.53 16.38 16.97
C THR A 179 16.02 17.40 15.93
N ARG A 180 15.60 18.64 16.07
CA ARG A 180 16.03 19.75 15.21
C ARG A 180 17.43 20.16 15.65
N THR A 181 18.47 19.67 14.97
CA THR A 181 19.84 20.16 15.13
C THR A 181 19.87 21.60 14.65
N THR A 182 19.95 22.55 15.58
CA THR A 182 20.23 23.96 15.27
C THR A 182 21.70 24.21 15.53
N SER A 183 22.49 24.26 14.47
CA SER A 183 23.81 24.89 14.50
C SER A 183 23.67 26.32 13.99
N SER A 184 23.96 27.32 14.82
CA SER A 184 24.57 28.56 14.33
C SER A 184 25.16 29.37 15.51
N THR A 185 26.49 29.28 15.61
CA THR A 185 27.45 30.37 15.91
C THR A 185 27.08 31.43 16.96
N CYS A 186 27.76 31.37 18.11
CA CYS A 186 28.09 32.55 18.91
C CYS A 186 28.95 33.50 18.07
N ARG A 187 28.58 34.79 18.02
CA ARG A 187 29.52 35.87 17.74
C ARG A 187 29.87 36.53 19.07
N SER A 188 31.18 36.72 19.24
CA SER A 188 31.90 37.46 20.27
C SER A 188 31.40 38.89 20.46
#